data_AF-A0A2V7ACQ2-F1
#
_entry.id   AF-A0A2V7ACQ2-F1
#
_cell.length_a   1.000
_cell.length_b   1.000
_cell.length_c   1.000
_cell.angle_alpha   90.00
_cell.angle_beta   90.00
_cell.angle_gamma   90.00
#
_symmetry.space_group_name_H-M   'P 1'
#
loop_
_entity.id
_entity.type
_entity.pdbx_description
1 polymer ?
#
loop_
_entity_poly.entity_id
_entity_poly.type
_entity_poly.pdbx_seq_one_letter_code
_entity_poly.pdbx_strand_id
1 'polypeptide(L)'
;MARRSRDDRVASGVTPDHLLALAFVAGAVGTFGLYLDTAWHRTLGRDTFWSLPHLLMYGSGVVVYASTLAGIVIVTRLGPGDFGGPVLARLGLRLPLGFTIAFAGTLVMMSAIPVDAWFHWMFGTDVLVWSWPHMQLLLGAGLADGGVLVAVAAQLGREWFGRPRVWPVAMTLVIADLLQRVHYGLAHYTQVPETRTADFYPMLVALSVPALLVIAARAVGPWAPVAAAGLFFGVQVGVDLALYLIDFARYTLTPVFALPALLVSALYAIAGRARDRAAIAIGAGLLFSVAFVAIECLWMAKFIAHPWAAAVVTATLPVTVGVGALSGWVGWVLGGFVRAVAHGDSPAVGFGDQRRARVAALLAGALILAGSLATYRPQRFGPPMTTAEMQLAPVESFLAREAIFWEALILDEWPPVGRIQAYSEGIIEPFPLPIGPAWCAETPAKLEAELPGVGFGLAINGERVDLARYRIVRLPSRDGRHCAWLDVAAAFVRASRNRFVYEVEHGAGRSVVEMTVVFKDP
;
A
#
# COMPACT_ATOMS: atom_id res chain seq x y z
N MET A 1 -50.90 3.98 24.67
CA MET A 1 -50.26 5.31 24.74
C MET A 1 -49.53 5.39 26.08
N ALA A 2 -48.28 4.91 26.11
CA ALA A 2 -47.42 5.00 27.28
C ALA A 2 -46.12 5.67 26.81
N ARG A 3 -45.80 6.81 27.44
CA ARG A 3 -44.56 7.57 27.21
C ARG A 3 -43.38 6.64 27.43
N ARG A 4 -42.74 6.16 26.35
CA ARG A 4 -41.32 5.77 26.41
C ARG A 4 -40.56 7.05 26.72
N SER A 5 -40.12 7.19 27.96
CA SER A 5 -39.44 8.37 28.45
C SER A 5 -38.11 8.56 27.72
N ARG A 6 -37.63 9.80 27.77
CA ARG A 6 -36.32 10.24 27.28
C ARG A 6 -35.12 9.48 27.88
N ASP A 7 -35.36 8.57 28.83
CA ASP A 7 -34.32 7.91 29.65
C ASP A 7 -33.57 6.79 28.92
N ASP A 8 -34.13 6.18 27.88
CA ASP A 8 -33.42 5.16 27.08
C ASP A 8 -32.29 5.76 26.22
N ARG A 9 -32.24 7.09 26.05
CA ARG A 9 -31.14 7.78 25.35
C ARG A 9 -29.84 7.82 26.15
N VAL A 10 -29.86 7.41 27.42
CA VAL A 10 -28.73 7.55 28.36
C VAL A 10 -27.85 6.28 28.43
N ALA A 11 -28.23 5.16 27.80
CA ALA A 11 -27.58 3.88 28.09
C ALA A 11 -26.13 3.70 27.55
N SER A 12 -25.62 4.62 26.72
CA SER A 12 -24.18 4.65 26.40
C SER A 12 -23.59 6.05 26.17
N GLY A 13 -24.38 7.07 25.84
CA GLY A 13 -23.88 8.38 25.34
C GLY A 13 -23.13 8.30 23.99
N VAL A 14 -22.67 7.11 23.59
CA VAL A 14 -21.93 6.82 22.36
C VAL A 14 -22.91 6.56 21.22
N THR A 15 -22.88 7.45 20.23
CA THR A 15 -23.67 7.40 18.98
C THR A 15 -22.82 6.88 17.81
N PRO A 16 -23.42 6.48 16.67
CA PRO A 16 -22.67 6.14 15.47
C PRO A 16 -21.73 7.26 15.01
N ASP A 17 -22.07 8.53 15.21
CA ASP A 17 -21.19 9.66 14.89
C ASP A 17 -19.86 9.61 15.65
N HIS A 18 -19.89 9.30 16.96
CA HIS A 18 -18.67 9.20 17.75
C HIS A 18 -17.76 8.08 17.22
N LEU A 19 -18.36 6.94 16.89
CA LEU A 19 -17.63 5.77 16.39
C LEU A 19 -17.04 6.02 14.99
N LEU A 20 -17.81 6.67 14.11
CA LEU A 20 -17.35 7.06 12.77
C LEU A 20 -16.26 8.12 12.85
N ALA A 21 -16.40 9.13 13.71
CA ALA A 21 -15.38 10.15 13.92
C ALA A 21 -14.06 9.53 14.41
N LEU A 22 -14.11 8.59 15.36
CA LEU A 22 -12.94 7.82 15.78
C LEU A 22 -12.34 7.04 14.61
N ALA A 23 -13.15 6.42 13.76
CA ALA A 23 -12.66 5.68 12.59
C ALA A 23 -11.97 6.60 11.57
N PHE A 24 -12.51 7.80 11.30
CA PHE A 24 -11.89 8.78 10.41
C PHE A 24 -10.56 9.30 10.96
N VAL A 25 -10.53 9.69 12.24
CA VAL A 25 -9.30 10.22 12.87
C VAL A 25 -8.24 9.14 12.95
N ALA A 26 -8.60 7.93 13.41
CA ALA A 26 -7.68 6.81 13.46
C ALA A 26 -7.20 6.43 12.06
N GLY A 27 -8.09 6.34 11.07
CA GLY A 27 -7.72 6.06 9.68
C GLY A 27 -6.71 7.07 9.12
N ALA A 28 -6.90 8.37 9.37
CA ALA A 28 -5.96 9.41 8.98
C ALA A 28 -4.58 9.25 9.65
N VAL A 29 -4.57 8.93 10.95
CA VAL A 29 -3.32 8.63 11.69
C VAL A 29 -2.63 7.38 11.14
N GLY A 30 -3.38 6.34 10.83
CA GLY A 30 -2.88 5.10 10.23
C GLY A 30 -2.29 5.32 8.84
N THR A 31 -2.98 6.07 7.98
CA THR A 31 -2.49 6.46 6.65
C THR A 31 -1.20 7.27 6.75
N PHE A 32 -1.11 8.23 7.69
CA PHE A 32 0.14 8.94 7.92
C PHE A 32 1.26 8.01 8.43
N GLY A 33 0.96 7.13 9.39
CA GLY A 33 1.88 6.13 9.91
C GLY A 33 2.45 5.25 8.80
N LEU A 34 1.60 4.81 7.86
CA LEU A 34 1.98 3.99 6.71
C LEU A 34 2.96 4.71 5.75
N TYR A 35 2.72 5.98 5.43
CA TYR A 35 3.68 6.75 4.63
C TYR A 35 4.95 7.08 5.42
N LEU A 36 4.84 7.34 6.73
CA LEU A 36 6.00 7.55 7.58
C LEU A 36 6.86 6.29 7.66
N ASP A 37 6.26 5.11 7.68
CA ASP A 37 6.93 3.81 7.77
C ASP A 37 7.89 3.58 6.61
N THR A 38 7.38 3.70 5.38
CA THR A 38 8.25 3.55 4.21
C THR A 38 9.31 4.64 4.14
N ALA A 39 8.99 5.87 4.54
CA ALA A 39 9.97 6.95 4.60
C ALA A 39 11.03 6.69 5.67
N TRP A 40 10.63 6.11 6.80
CA TRP A 40 11.49 5.69 7.90
C TRP A 40 12.49 4.66 7.43
N HIS A 41 12.05 3.60 6.75
CA HIS A 41 12.93 2.61 6.15
C HIS A 41 13.89 3.22 5.12
N ARG A 42 13.39 4.10 4.27
CA ARG A 42 14.21 4.82 3.28
C ARG A 42 15.10 5.91 3.87
N THR A 43 15.05 6.18 5.17
CA THR A 43 15.82 7.26 5.81
C THR A 43 16.77 6.74 6.89
N LEU A 44 16.23 5.93 7.80
CA LEU A 44 16.91 5.39 8.97
C LEU A 44 17.28 3.91 8.79
N GLY A 45 16.56 3.19 7.92
CA GLY A 45 16.75 1.74 7.71
C GLY A 45 15.76 0.91 8.53
N ARG A 46 16.18 -0.29 8.93
CA ARG A 46 15.35 -1.19 9.74
C ARG A 46 14.96 -0.55 11.05
N ASP A 47 13.70 -0.73 11.41
CA ASP A 47 13.13 -0.22 12.64
C ASP A 47 12.86 -1.38 13.62
N THR A 48 12.22 -1.06 14.75
CA THR A 48 11.80 -2.06 15.74
C THR A 48 10.29 -2.23 15.67
N PHE A 49 9.79 -3.31 16.28
CA PHE A 49 8.35 -3.52 16.47
C PHE A 49 7.63 -2.32 17.12
N TRP A 50 8.36 -1.49 17.87
CA TRP A 50 7.84 -0.33 18.59
C TRP A 50 8.22 1.02 17.94
N SER A 51 8.58 1.02 16.66
CA SER A 51 8.88 2.25 15.93
C SER A 51 7.66 3.18 15.93
N LEU A 52 7.92 4.49 15.82
CA LEU A 52 6.84 5.48 15.73
C LEU A 52 5.82 5.17 14.61
N PRO A 53 6.22 4.88 13.35
CA PRO A 53 5.25 4.52 12.32
C PRO A 53 4.39 3.30 12.69
N HIS A 54 5.00 2.24 13.21
CA HIS A 54 4.28 1.06 13.69
C HIS A 54 3.27 1.38 14.80
N LEU A 55 3.66 2.19 15.79
CA LEU A 55 2.75 2.61 16.86
C LEU A 55 1.54 3.38 16.33
N LEU A 56 1.73 4.25 15.33
CA LEU A 56 0.64 4.98 14.69
C LEU A 56 -0.29 4.01 13.92
N MET A 57 0.28 3.07 13.18
CA MET A 57 -0.47 2.07 12.42
C MET A 57 -1.24 1.11 13.34
N TYR A 58 -0.58 0.47 14.31
CA TYR A 58 -1.22 -0.48 15.23
C TYR A 58 -2.25 0.23 16.11
N GLY A 59 -1.89 1.39 16.66
CA GLY A 59 -2.79 2.20 17.47
C GLY A 59 -4.04 2.60 16.70
N SER A 60 -3.90 3.05 15.45
CA SER A 60 -5.05 3.33 14.60
C SER A 60 -5.94 2.11 14.37
N GLY A 61 -5.34 0.95 14.09
CA GLY A 61 -6.07 -0.29 13.87
C GLY A 61 -6.86 -0.75 15.10
N VAL A 62 -6.26 -0.63 16.28
CA VAL A 62 -6.93 -0.92 17.56
C VAL A 62 -8.11 0.03 17.80
N VAL A 63 -7.97 1.33 17.49
CA VAL A 63 -9.06 2.30 17.65
C VAL A 63 -10.20 2.00 16.68
N VAL A 64 -9.93 1.69 15.41
CA VAL A 64 -10.97 1.32 14.43
C VAL A 64 -11.62 -0.02 14.83
N TYR A 65 -10.84 -1.01 15.28
CA TYR A 65 -11.35 -2.27 15.81
C TYR A 65 -12.31 -2.05 16.99
N ALA A 66 -11.90 -1.27 17.99
CA ALA A 66 -12.71 -0.99 19.17
C ALA A 66 -13.97 -0.19 18.81
N SER A 67 -13.85 0.80 17.93
CA SER A 67 -14.97 1.57 17.39
C SER A 67 -16.01 0.67 16.71
N THR A 68 -15.56 -0.20 15.83
CA THR A 68 -16.45 -1.07 15.04
C THR A 68 -17.11 -2.15 15.89
N LEU A 69 -16.36 -2.74 16.83
CA LEU A 69 -16.89 -3.68 17.82
C LEU A 69 -17.92 -3.01 18.74
N ALA A 70 -17.64 -1.80 19.24
CA ALA A 70 -18.57 -1.05 20.06
C ALA A 70 -19.90 -0.82 19.33
N GLY A 71 -19.86 -0.49 18.04
CA GLY A 71 -21.07 -0.36 17.21
C GLY A 71 -21.90 -1.65 17.15
N ILE A 72 -21.24 -2.80 16.94
CA ILE A 72 -21.90 -4.12 16.95
C ILE A 72 -22.52 -4.42 18.32
N VAL A 73 -21.79 -4.17 19.41
CA VAL A 73 -22.25 -4.40 20.78
C VAL A 73 -23.45 -3.51 21.11
N ILE A 74 -23.38 -2.22 20.78
CA ILE A 74 -24.47 -1.27 20.98
C ILE A 74 -25.73 -1.72 20.22
N VAL A 75 -25.61 -2.04 18.94
CA VAL A 75 -26.77 -2.47 18.13
C VAL A 75 -27.33 -3.81 18.63
N THR A 76 -26.48 -4.71 19.10
CA THR A 76 -26.90 -5.98 19.71
C THR A 76 -27.68 -5.76 21.00
N ARG A 77 -27.20 -4.90 21.90
CA ARG A 77 -27.78 -4.69 23.24
C ARG A 77 -28.97 -3.74 23.23
N LEU A 78 -28.87 -2.64 22.49
CA LEU A 78 -29.82 -1.51 22.54
C LEU A 78 -30.70 -1.43 21.29
N GLY A 79 -30.37 -2.19 20.24
CA GLY A 79 -31.05 -2.14 18.95
C GLY A 79 -30.44 -1.14 17.97
N PRO A 80 -30.92 -1.12 16.71
CA PRO A 80 -30.27 -0.40 15.62
C PRO A 80 -30.28 1.12 15.77
N GLY A 81 -31.25 1.71 16.48
CA GLY A 81 -31.30 3.16 16.74
C GLY A 81 -30.96 4.01 15.51
N ASP A 82 -29.98 4.89 15.67
CA ASP A 82 -29.52 5.81 14.64
C ASP A 82 -28.44 5.23 13.70
N PHE A 83 -28.02 3.95 13.86
CA PHE A 83 -26.98 3.33 13.00
C PHE A 83 -27.42 3.18 11.54
N GLY A 84 -28.73 3.10 11.28
CA GLY A 84 -29.28 2.97 9.93
C GLY A 84 -28.85 1.70 9.18
N GLY A 85 -29.28 1.60 7.92
CA GLY A 85 -28.86 0.55 7.00
C GLY A 85 -29.28 -0.88 7.38
N PRO A 86 -28.79 -1.90 6.63
CA PRO A 86 -29.11 -3.30 6.89
C PRO A 86 -28.46 -3.81 8.18
N VAL A 87 -29.22 -4.60 8.95
CA VAL A 87 -28.74 -5.27 10.17
C VAL A 87 -29.00 -6.77 10.06
N LEU A 88 -27.94 -7.56 10.12
CA LEU A 88 -28.04 -9.03 10.08
C LEU A 88 -28.23 -9.57 11.50
N ALA A 89 -29.30 -10.32 11.75
CA ALA A 89 -29.52 -10.98 13.04
C ALA A 89 -29.06 -12.43 12.96
N ARG A 90 -28.05 -12.83 13.75
CA ARG A 90 -27.51 -14.20 13.77
C ARG A 90 -26.95 -14.54 15.15
N LEU A 91 -27.27 -15.73 15.66
CA LEU A 91 -26.77 -16.24 16.96
C LEU A 91 -26.99 -15.26 18.13
N GLY A 92 -28.12 -14.54 18.16
CA GLY A 92 -28.42 -13.53 19.20
C GLY A 92 -27.68 -12.20 19.02
N LEU A 93 -26.79 -12.07 18.02
CA LEU A 93 -26.13 -10.81 17.66
C LEU A 93 -26.96 -10.04 16.63
N ARG A 94 -26.90 -8.71 16.71
CA ARG A 94 -27.41 -7.80 15.68
C ARG A 94 -26.22 -7.08 15.05
N LEU A 95 -25.94 -7.43 13.80
CA LEU A 95 -24.72 -7.06 13.07
C LEU A 95 -25.04 -5.96 12.05
N PRO A 96 -24.87 -4.67 12.40
CA PRO A 96 -24.99 -3.56 11.45
C PRO A 96 -23.96 -3.73 10.32
N LEU A 97 -24.42 -3.79 9.07
CA LEU A 97 -23.62 -4.30 7.95
C LEU A 97 -22.28 -3.56 7.78
N GLY A 98 -22.30 -2.22 7.76
CA GLY A 98 -21.09 -1.42 7.57
C GLY A 98 -20.05 -1.64 8.67
N PHE A 99 -20.47 -1.53 9.93
CA PHE A 99 -19.63 -1.80 11.11
C PHE A 99 -19.12 -3.24 11.14
N THR A 100 -19.91 -4.21 10.69
CA THR A 100 -19.52 -5.64 10.67
C THR A 100 -18.46 -5.92 9.61
N ILE A 101 -18.61 -5.37 8.40
CA ILE A 101 -17.59 -5.45 7.35
C ILE A 101 -16.32 -4.74 7.84
N ALA A 102 -16.47 -3.57 8.46
CA ALA A 102 -15.33 -2.79 8.93
C ALA A 102 -14.54 -3.54 10.02
N PHE A 103 -15.25 -4.14 10.98
CA PHE A 103 -14.70 -4.99 12.01
C PHE A 103 -13.95 -6.20 11.44
N ALA A 104 -14.56 -6.91 10.47
CA ALA A 104 -13.89 -8.03 9.80
C ALA A 104 -12.61 -7.59 9.07
N GLY A 105 -12.64 -6.44 8.39
CA GLY A 105 -11.45 -5.84 7.79
C GLY A 105 -10.35 -5.54 8.81
N THR A 106 -10.71 -4.95 9.95
CA THR A 106 -9.75 -4.67 11.03
C THR A 106 -9.15 -5.95 11.63
N LEU A 107 -9.90 -7.05 11.72
CA LEU A 107 -9.36 -8.34 12.15
C LEU A 107 -8.29 -8.86 11.20
N VAL A 108 -8.55 -8.80 9.89
CA VAL A 108 -7.56 -9.19 8.85
C VAL A 108 -6.31 -8.31 8.91
N MET A 109 -6.52 -7.00 9.11
CA MET A 109 -5.46 -6.01 9.23
C MET A 109 -4.59 -6.27 10.48
N MET A 110 -5.21 -6.48 11.65
CA MET A 110 -4.49 -6.72 12.90
C MET A 110 -3.79 -8.07 12.94
N SER A 111 -4.31 -9.09 12.25
CA SER A 111 -3.58 -10.36 12.11
C SER A 111 -2.34 -10.23 11.22
N ALA A 112 -2.16 -9.13 10.48
CA ALA A 112 -0.93 -8.90 9.71
C ALA A 112 0.26 -8.58 10.63
N ILE A 113 0.03 -7.96 11.80
CA ILE A 113 1.09 -7.54 12.73
C ILE A 113 2.01 -8.71 13.15
N PRO A 114 1.50 -9.84 13.70
CA PRO A 114 2.38 -10.96 14.04
C PRO A 114 2.96 -11.67 12.81
N VAL A 115 2.26 -11.64 11.67
CA VAL A 115 2.76 -12.22 10.40
C VAL A 115 3.93 -11.41 9.87
N ASP A 116 3.85 -10.08 9.98
CA ASP A 116 4.88 -9.13 9.60
C ASP A 116 6.15 -9.31 10.43
N ALA A 117 6.02 -9.35 11.77
CA ALA A 117 7.13 -9.64 12.65
C ALA A 117 7.81 -10.99 12.35
N TRP A 118 7.02 -12.03 12.05
CA TRP A 118 7.54 -13.33 11.63
C TRP A 118 8.23 -13.25 10.26
N PHE A 119 7.63 -12.55 9.29
CA PHE A 119 8.18 -12.39 7.95
C PHE A 119 9.53 -11.69 8.02
N HIS A 120 9.59 -10.61 8.79
CA HIS A 120 10.80 -9.85 9.03
C HIS A 120 11.90 -10.65 9.73
N TRP A 121 11.54 -11.55 10.64
CA TRP A 121 12.49 -12.46 11.29
C TRP A 121 13.05 -13.50 10.31
N MET A 122 12.23 -13.97 9.36
CA MET A 122 12.60 -15.03 8.42
C MET A 122 13.32 -14.51 7.16
N PHE A 123 12.91 -13.35 6.65
CA PHE A 123 13.25 -12.86 5.31
C PHE A 123 13.95 -11.49 5.29
N GLY A 124 14.16 -10.85 6.44
CA GLY A 124 14.79 -9.53 6.51
C GLY A 124 13.81 -8.36 6.39
N THR A 125 14.30 -7.19 6.04
CA THR A 125 13.52 -5.97 5.84
C THR A 125 12.80 -6.02 4.51
N ASP A 126 11.55 -5.57 4.50
CA ASP A 126 10.80 -5.47 3.26
C ASP A 126 11.32 -4.28 2.45
N VAL A 127 11.95 -4.56 1.32
CA VAL A 127 12.28 -3.51 0.34
C VAL A 127 11.06 -3.12 -0.52
N LEU A 128 10.00 -3.93 -0.53
CA LEU A 128 8.78 -3.71 -1.30
C LEU A 128 7.52 -3.84 -0.46
N VAL A 129 6.52 -3.02 -0.80
CA VAL A 129 5.16 -3.10 -0.25
C VAL A 129 4.43 -4.39 -0.64
N TRP A 130 4.93 -5.21 -1.56
CA TRP A 130 4.28 -6.43 -2.07
C TRP A 130 4.62 -7.71 -1.30
N SER A 131 5.22 -7.60 -0.13
CA SER A 131 5.32 -8.73 0.78
C SER A 131 3.92 -9.20 1.21
N TRP A 132 3.82 -10.47 1.60
CA TRP A 132 2.56 -11.04 2.09
C TRP A 132 1.96 -10.24 3.27
N PRO A 133 2.69 -9.88 4.35
CA PRO A 133 2.12 -9.12 5.45
C PRO A 133 1.53 -7.79 5.00
N HIS A 134 2.21 -7.04 4.13
CA HIS A 134 1.71 -5.78 3.59
C HIS A 134 0.45 -5.94 2.73
N MET A 135 0.39 -6.97 1.88
CA MET A 135 -0.81 -7.26 1.09
C MET A 135 -2.00 -7.67 1.97
N GLN A 136 -1.74 -8.40 3.06
CA GLN A 136 -2.77 -8.73 4.04
C GLN A 136 -3.24 -7.46 4.79
N LEU A 137 -2.32 -6.60 5.20
CA LEU A 137 -2.62 -5.32 5.84
C LEU A 137 -3.50 -4.45 4.95
N LEU A 138 -3.12 -4.27 3.69
CA LEU A 138 -3.86 -3.47 2.70
C LEU A 138 -5.23 -4.04 2.37
N LEU A 139 -5.35 -5.37 2.28
CA LEU A 139 -6.65 -6.04 2.12
C LEU A 139 -7.56 -5.75 3.32
N GLY A 140 -7.03 -5.91 4.54
CA GLY A 140 -7.76 -5.63 5.77
C GLY A 140 -8.20 -4.17 5.88
N ALA A 141 -7.31 -3.24 5.57
CA ALA A 141 -7.60 -1.81 5.51
C ALA A 141 -8.69 -1.47 4.48
N GLY A 142 -8.57 -1.98 3.24
CA GLY A 142 -9.58 -1.76 2.20
C GLY A 142 -10.95 -2.34 2.55
N LEU A 143 -11.01 -3.51 3.21
CA LEU A 143 -12.24 -4.06 3.78
C LEU A 143 -12.79 -3.17 4.90
N ALA A 144 -11.92 -2.66 5.77
CA ALA A 144 -12.29 -1.76 6.85
C ALA A 144 -12.99 -0.51 6.30
N ASP A 145 -12.37 0.14 5.32
CA ASP A 145 -12.91 1.34 4.66
C ASP A 145 -14.19 1.05 3.87
N GLY A 146 -14.28 -0.10 3.21
CA GLY A 146 -15.50 -0.52 2.53
C GLY A 146 -16.67 -0.65 3.51
N GLY A 147 -16.41 -1.15 4.72
CA GLY A 147 -17.39 -1.17 5.81
C GLY A 147 -17.74 0.23 6.32
N VAL A 148 -16.74 1.10 6.53
CA VAL A 148 -16.97 2.50 6.92
C VAL A 148 -17.77 3.24 5.85
N LEU A 149 -17.51 3.03 4.57
CA LEU A 149 -18.27 3.61 3.46
C LEU A 149 -19.76 3.23 3.54
N VAL A 150 -20.05 1.95 3.80
CA VAL A 150 -21.43 1.46 3.98
C VAL A 150 -22.06 2.03 5.25
N ALA A 151 -21.30 2.17 6.33
CA ALA A 151 -21.77 2.76 7.58
C ALA A 151 -22.10 4.26 7.42
N VAL A 152 -21.24 5.04 6.77
CA VAL A 152 -21.49 6.46 6.46
C VAL A 152 -22.64 6.60 5.47
N ALA A 153 -22.75 5.72 4.47
CA ALA A 153 -23.89 5.71 3.56
C ALA A 153 -25.21 5.58 4.33
N ALA A 154 -25.29 4.64 5.29
CA ALA A 154 -26.46 4.41 6.13
C ALA A 154 -26.86 5.60 7.02
N GLN A 155 -25.97 6.58 7.21
CA GLN A 155 -26.24 7.80 7.98
C GLN A 155 -26.97 8.88 7.20
N LEU A 156 -27.22 8.76 5.89
CA LEU A 156 -27.89 9.82 5.12
C LEU A 156 -29.20 10.28 5.80
N GLY A 157 -29.28 11.58 6.13
CA GLY A 157 -30.42 12.18 6.83
C GLY A 157 -30.49 11.90 8.34
N ARG A 158 -29.45 11.32 8.95
CA ARG A 158 -29.35 10.98 10.38
C ARG A 158 -28.16 11.67 11.03
N GLU A 159 -28.33 12.10 12.29
CA GLU A 159 -27.26 12.64 13.13
C GLU A 159 -26.39 13.72 12.42
N TRP A 160 -25.11 13.86 12.77
CA TRP A 160 -24.21 14.84 12.18
C TRP A 160 -23.66 14.38 10.82
N PHE A 161 -23.23 13.12 10.70
CA PHE A 161 -22.67 12.60 9.44
C PHE A 161 -23.70 12.53 8.30
N GLY A 162 -25.00 12.50 8.60
CA GLY A 162 -26.07 12.51 7.61
C GLY A 162 -26.51 13.87 7.10
N ARG A 163 -25.94 14.97 7.64
CA ARG A 163 -26.33 16.33 7.24
C ARG A 163 -26.03 16.55 5.76
N PRO A 164 -26.87 17.28 4.99
CA PRO A 164 -26.72 17.42 3.54
C PRO A 164 -25.36 17.95 3.05
N ARG A 165 -24.66 18.75 3.88
CA ARG A 165 -23.33 19.28 3.57
C ARG A 165 -22.18 18.40 4.07
N VAL A 166 -22.42 17.58 5.10
CA VAL A 166 -21.40 16.74 5.75
C VAL A 166 -21.33 15.38 5.07
N TRP A 167 -22.48 14.78 4.78
CA TRP A 167 -22.57 13.43 4.22
C TRP A 167 -21.79 13.25 2.92
N PRO A 168 -21.89 14.14 1.91
CA PRO A 168 -21.10 14.01 0.68
C PRO A 168 -19.60 14.10 0.94
N VAL A 169 -19.17 14.95 1.89
CA VAL A 169 -17.77 15.12 2.24
C VAL A 169 -17.25 13.85 2.93
N ALA A 170 -17.98 13.32 3.91
CA ALA A 170 -17.61 12.09 4.60
C ALA A 170 -17.50 10.89 3.63
N MET A 171 -18.48 10.71 2.75
CA MET A 171 -18.43 9.67 1.71
C MET A 171 -17.22 9.84 0.78
N THR A 172 -16.93 11.08 0.36
CA THR A 172 -15.80 11.37 -0.52
C THR A 172 -14.46 11.15 0.19
N LEU A 173 -14.36 11.47 1.48
CA LEU A 173 -13.15 11.21 2.28
C LEU A 173 -12.85 9.71 2.35
N VAL A 174 -13.84 8.85 2.61
CA VAL A 174 -13.62 7.40 2.61
C VAL A 174 -13.17 6.90 1.23
N ILE A 175 -13.73 7.44 0.15
CA ILE A 175 -13.31 7.05 -1.21
C ILE A 175 -11.90 7.56 -1.53
N ALA A 176 -11.55 8.78 -1.13
CA ALA A 176 -10.20 9.33 -1.28
C ALA A 176 -9.18 8.49 -0.50
N ASP A 177 -9.55 8.03 0.68
CA ASP A 177 -8.72 7.18 1.53
C ASP A 177 -8.59 5.77 0.88
N LEU A 178 -9.66 5.18 0.32
CA LEU A 178 -9.57 3.96 -0.52
C LEU A 178 -8.63 4.13 -1.73
N LEU A 179 -8.65 5.30 -2.39
CA LEU A 179 -7.69 5.62 -3.45
C LEU A 179 -6.25 5.65 -2.91
N GLN A 180 -6.03 6.13 -1.69
CA GLN A 180 -4.71 6.05 -1.04
C GLN A 180 -4.26 4.61 -0.84
N ARG A 181 -5.13 3.69 -0.40
CA ARG A 181 -4.75 2.27 -0.20
C ARG A 181 -4.40 1.61 -1.51
N VAL A 182 -5.15 1.87 -2.58
CA VAL A 182 -4.83 1.37 -3.92
C VAL A 182 -3.50 1.93 -4.39
N HIS A 183 -3.26 3.23 -4.24
CA HIS A 183 -2.03 3.87 -4.69
C HIS A 183 -0.80 3.41 -3.88
N TYR A 184 -0.94 3.27 -2.57
CA TYR A 184 0.11 2.77 -1.69
C TYR A 184 0.38 1.28 -1.93
N GLY A 185 -0.66 0.49 -2.22
CA GLY A 185 -0.49 -0.87 -2.71
C GLY A 185 0.27 -0.94 -4.04
N LEU A 186 0.50 0.17 -4.73
CA LEU A 186 1.34 0.28 -5.91
C LEU A 186 2.63 1.08 -5.64
N ALA A 187 3.04 1.22 -4.36
CA ALA A 187 4.20 2.01 -3.94
C ALA A 187 5.47 1.65 -4.72
N HIS A 188 5.64 0.39 -5.11
CA HIS A 188 6.74 -0.04 -5.98
C HIS A 188 6.84 0.83 -7.24
N TYR A 189 5.72 1.07 -7.92
CA TYR A 189 5.63 1.88 -9.13
C TYR A 189 5.50 3.38 -8.86
N THR A 190 4.92 3.77 -7.73
CA THR A 190 4.56 5.16 -7.49
C THR A 190 5.63 5.93 -6.73
N GLN A 191 6.43 5.27 -5.89
CA GLN A 191 7.51 5.86 -5.10
C GLN A 191 8.90 5.72 -5.74
N VAL A 192 9.06 4.77 -6.67
CA VAL A 192 10.24 4.62 -7.54
C VAL A 192 9.74 4.69 -8.99
N PRO A 193 9.56 5.89 -9.56
CA PRO A 193 8.87 6.05 -10.84
C PRO A 193 9.50 5.32 -12.02
N GLU A 194 10.79 5.01 -11.95
CA GLU A 194 11.56 4.29 -12.96
C GLU A 194 11.05 2.85 -13.16
N THR A 195 10.47 2.24 -12.12
CA THR A 195 9.96 0.85 -12.16
C THR A 195 8.61 0.73 -12.85
N ARG A 196 7.97 1.85 -13.23
CA ARG A 196 6.65 1.85 -13.88
C ARG A 196 6.71 1.12 -15.21
N THR A 197 6.13 -0.08 -15.28
CA THR A 197 6.06 -0.88 -16.51
C THR A 197 4.84 -0.50 -17.37
N ALA A 198 5.00 -0.52 -18.70
CA ALA A 198 3.92 -0.18 -19.63
C ALA A 198 2.84 -1.26 -19.77
N ASP A 199 3.12 -2.50 -19.34
CA ASP A 199 2.24 -3.66 -19.51
C ASP A 199 1.43 -4.00 -18.25
N PHE A 200 1.98 -3.75 -17.06
CA PHE A 200 1.38 -4.22 -15.81
C PHE A 200 0.87 -3.07 -14.94
N TYR A 201 1.66 -2.00 -14.75
CA TYR A 201 1.24 -0.89 -13.89
C TYR A 201 -0.10 -0.24 -14.30
N PRO A 202 -0.35 0.13 -15.57
CA PRO A 202 -1.65 0.64 -15.99
C PRO A 202 -2.80 -0.33 -15.78
N MET A 203 -2.57 -1.63 -15.98
CA MET A 203 -3.57 -2.66 -15.78
C MET A 203 -3.99 -2.73 -14.30
N LEU A 204 -3.03 -2.67 -13.36
CA LEU A 204 -3.30 -2.68 -11.93
C LEU A 204 -4.09 -1.46 -11.47
N VAL A 205 -3.75 -0.27 -11.98
CA VAL A 205 -4.51 0.96 -11.68
C VAL A 205 -5.93 0.86 -12.25
N ALA A 206 -6.08 0.39 -13.49
CA ALA A 206 -7.35 0.21 -14.16
C ALA A 206 -8.26 -0.84 -13.47
N LEU A 207 -7.70 -1.75 -12.69
CA LEU A 207 -8.44 -2.78 -11.97
C LEU A 207 -9.31 -2.19 -10.85
N SER A 208 -8.81 -1.16 -10.16
CA SER A 208 -9.40 -0.68 -8.90
C SER A 208 -9.90 0.77 -8.97
N VAL A 209 -9.14 1.68 -9.59
CA VAL A 209 -9.43 3.12 -9.54
C VAL A 209 -10.72 3.49 -10.29
N PRO A 210 -11.01 2.98 -11.50
CA PRO A 210 -12.28 3.25 -12.17
C PRO A 210 -13.50 2.88 -11.33
N ALA A 211 -13.47 1.74 -10.65
CA ALA A 211 -14.55 1.32 -9.76
C ALA A 211 -14.83 2.35 -8.65
N LEU A 212 -13.77 2.83 -7.98
CA LEU A 212 -13.87 3.81 -6.90
C LEU A 212 -14.41 5.16 -7.38
N LEU A 213 -13.93 5.66 -8.53
CA LEU A 213 -14.43 6.90 -9.12
C LEU A 213 -15.88 6.78 -9.57
N VAL A 214 -16.28 5.64 -10.13
CA VAL A 214 -17.68 5.37 -10.48
C VAL A 214 -18.57 5.29 -9.23
N ILE A 215 -18.10 4.67 -8.15
CA ILE A 215 -18.81 4.66 -6.86
C ILE A 215 -19.03 6.09 -6.39
N ALA A 216 -18.00 6.94 -6.41
CA ALA A 216 -18.12 8.36 -6.05
C ALA A 216 -19.17 9.08 -6.90
N ALA A 217 -19.06 8.96 -8.22
CA ALA A 217 -19.93 9.63 -9.17
C ALA A 217 -21.42 9.26 -8.98
N ARG A 218 -21.68 7.97 -8.71
CA ARG A 218 -23.02 7.38 -8.63
C ARG A 218 -23.66 7.53 -7.24
N ALA A 219 -22.88 7.37 -6.18
CA ALA A 219 -23.39 7.41 -4.81
C ALA A 219 -23.44 8.83 -4.24
N VAL A 220 -22.47 9.69 -4.59
CA VAL A 220 -22.32 11.04 -4.03
C VAL A 220 -22.76 12.11 -5.02
N GLY A 221 -22.20 12.09 -6.24
CA GLY A 221 -22.56 13.05 -7.28
C GLY A 221 -21.49 13.19 -8.36
N PRO A 222 -21.81 13.85 -9.50
CA PRO A 222 -20.95 13.83 -10.69
C PRO A 222 -19.57 14.44 -10.47
N TRP A 223 -19.41 15.34 -9.50
CA TRP A 223 -18.13 15.99 -9.18
C TRP A 223 -17.36 15.36 -8.02
N ALA A 224 -17.94 14.32 -7.38
CA ALA A 224 -17.27 13.58 -6.33
C ALA A 224 -15.97 12.89 -6.79
N PRO A 225 -15.81 12.39 -8.03
CA PRO A 225 -14.53 11.85 -8.48
C PRO A 225 -13.41 12.90 -8.48
N VAL A 226 -13.67 14.12 -8.97
CA VAL A 226 -12.72 15.24 -8.89
C VAL A 226 -12.40 15.59 -7.44
N ALA A 227 -13.41 15.65 -6.58
CA ALA A 227 -13.19 15.92 -5.16
C ALA A 227 -12.34 14.84 -4.48
N ALA A 228 -12.60 13.56 -4.78
CA ALA A 228 -11.82 12.43 -4.26
C ALA A 228 -10.37 12.47 -4.75
N ALA A 229 -10.14 12.74 -6.04
CA ALA A 229 -8.79 12.91 -6.58
C ALA A 229 -8.08 14.13 -5.98
N GLY A 230 -8.78 15.24 -5.77
CA GLY A 230 -8.23 16.44 -5.11
C GLY A 230 -7.84 16.19 -3.66
N LEU A 231 -8.69 15.49 -2.89
CA LEU A 231 -8.39 15.09 -1.51
C LEU A 231 -7.22 14.11 -1.44
N PHE A 232 -7.17 13.14 -2.36
CA PHE A 232 -6.03 12.25 -2.54
C PHE A 232 -4.73 13.06 -2.71
N PHE A 233 -4.71 14.04 -3.63
CA PHE A 233 -3.53 14.90 -3.80
C PHE A 233 -3.23 15.77 -2.58
N GLY A 234 -4.25 16.31 -1.92
CA GLY A 234 -4.08 17.11 -0.70
C GLY A 234 -3.38 16.33 0.40
N VAL A 235 -3.75 15.05 0.60
CA VAL A 235 -3.07 14.16 1.56
C VAL A 235 -1.63 13.89 1.12
N GLN A 236 -1.37 13.60 -0.16
CA GLN A 236 0.00 13.38 -0.64
C GLN A 236 0.90 14.59 -0.41
N VAL A 237 0.41 15.80 -0.71
CA VAL A 237 1.13 17.05 -0.45
C VAL A 237 1.35 17.26 1.05
N GLY A 238 0.36 16.94 1.89
CA GLY A 238 0.49 17.04 3.34
C GLY A 238 1.55 16.09 3.91
N VAL A 239 1.58 14.85 3.42
CA VAL A 239 2.61 13.85 3.78
C VAL A 239 3.99 14.32 3.31
N ASP A 240 4.13 14.75 2.05
CA ASP A 240 5.41 15.26 1.53
C ASP A 240 5.94 16.45 2.34
N LEU A 241 5.07 17.40 2.69
CA LEU A 241 5.43 18.53 3.54
C LEU A 241 5.86 18.06 4.93
N ALA A 242 5.13 17.12 5.55
CA ALA A 242 5.50 16.58 6.86
C ALA A 242 6.87 15.91 6.82
N LEU A 243 7.14 15.09 5.79
CA LEU A 243 8.43 14.42 5.59
C LEU A 243 9.55 15.43 5.33
N TYR A 244 9.30 16.48 4.55
CA TYR A 244 10.24 17.59 4.34
C TYR A 244 10.61 18.28 5.66
N LEU A 245 9.63 18.56 6.52
CA LEU A 245 9.85 19.26 7.79
C LEU A 245 10.70 18.47 8.79
N ILE A 246 10.70 17.13 8.69
CA ILE A 246 11.52 16.25 9.53
C ILE A 246 12.78 15.73 8.81
N ASP A 247 13.06 16.24 7.60
CA ASP A 247 14.19 15.86 6.75
C ASP A 247 14.23 14.36 6.41
N PHE A 248 13.07 13.75 6.16
CA PHE A 248 12.95 12.35 5.75
C PHE A 248 12.91 12.19 4.23
N ALA A 249 13.18 10.96 3.77
CA ALA A 249 13.04 10.58 2.38
C ALA A 249 11.61 10.85 1.90
N ARG A 250 11.50 11.58 0.78
CA ARG A 250 10.24 12.03 0.20
C ARG A 250 9.84 11.18 -0.99
N TYR A 251 8.57 11.25 -1.35
CA TYR A 251 8.01 10.54 -2.50
C TYR A 251 7.81 11.46 -3.69
N THR A 252 7.87 10.89 -4.88
CA THR A 252 7.53 11.63 -6.09
C THR A 252 6.03 11.89 -6.15
N LEU A 253 5.65 13.16 -5.97
CA LEU A 253 4.26 13.59 -6.12
C LEU A 253 3.86 13.56 -7.61
N THR A 254 2.95 12.66 -7.97
CA THR A 254 2.47 12.54 -9.35
C THR A 254 0.95 12.76 -9.44
N PRO A 255 0.44 13.75 -10.20
CA PRO A 255 -0.98 14.09 -10.29
C PRO A 255 -1.82 13.10 -11.13
N VAL A 256 -1.57 11.79 -10.99
CA VAL A 256 -1.97 10.72 -11.91
C VAL A 256 -3.49 10.55 -12.11
N PHE A 257 -4.29 10.93 -11.11
CA PHE A 257 -5.75 10.83 -11.16
C PHE A 257 -6.47 12.13 -11.52
N ALA A 258 -5.78 13.27 -11.66
CA ALA A 258 -6.43 14.57 -11.83
C ALA A 258 -7.27 14.64 -13.12
N LEU A 259 -6.64 14.41 -14.28
CA LEU A 259 -7.33 14.43 -15.58
C LEU A 259 -8.30 13.25 -15.73
N PRO A 260 -7.97 11.99 -15.39
CA PRO A 260 -8.91 10.88 -15.48
C PRO A 260 -10.17 11.10 -14.62
N ALA A 261 -10.04 11.62 -13.41
CA ALA A 261 -11.18 11.94 -12.54
C ALA A 261 -12.04 13.09 -13.09
N LEU A 262 -11.41 14.10 -13.70
CA LEU A 262 -12.13 15.18 -14.39
C LEU A 262 -12.96 14.64 -15.54
N LEU A 263 -12.40 13.75 -16.35
CA LEU A 263 -13.08 13.15 -17.50
C LEU A 263 -14.26 12.26 -17.07
N VAL A 264 -14.08 11.43 -16.04
CA VAL A 264 -15.17 10.67 -15.42
C VAL A 264 -16.26 11.59 -14.89
N SER A 265 -15.88 12.68 -14.19
CA SER A 265 -16.83 13.64 -13.64
C SER A 265 -17.63 14.36 -14.72
N ALA A 266 -16.95 14.81 -15.78
CA ALA A 266 -17.57 15.46 -16.93
C ALA A 266 -18.56 14.52 -17.63
N LEU A 267 -18.19 13.25 -17.84
CA LEU A 267 -19.09 12.25 -18.43
C LEU A 267 -20.37 12.08 -17.57
N TYR A 268 -20.22 11.97 -16.26
CA TYR A 268 -21.37 11.83 -15.34
C TYR A 268 -22.22 13.10 -15.25
N ALA A 269 -21.60 14.28 -15.34
CA ALA A 269 -22.30 15.55 -15.39
C ALA A 269 -23.14 15.69 -16.68
N ILE A 270 -22.53 15.37 -17.83
CA ILE A 270 -23.19 15.42 -19.15
C ILE A 270 -24.30 14.36 -19.25
N ALA A 271 -24.07 13.15 -18.74
CA ALA A 271 -25.06 12.07 -18.76
C ALA A 271 -26.33 12.43 -17.97
N GLY A 272 -26.26 13.33 -16.99
CA GLY A 272 -27.41 13.81 -16.23
C GLY A 272 -28.24 12.67 -15.64
N ARG A 273 -29.51 12.55 -16.04
CA ARG A 273 -30.41 11.46 -15.60
C ARG A 273 -30.00 10.08 -16.12
N ALA A 274 -29.24 10.01 -17.21
CA ALA A 274 -28.76 8.75 -17.78
C ALA A 274 -27.54 8.17 -17.03
N ARG A 275 -26.98 8.91 -16.06
CA ARG A 275 -25.81 8.49 -15.25
C ARG A 275 -26.01 7.15 -14.52
N ASP A 276 -27.26 6.73 -14.37
CA ASP A 276 -27.57 5.48 -13.70
C ASP A 276 -27.41 4.23 -14.58
N ARG A 277 -27.14 4.39 -15.88
CA ARG A 277 -26.94 3.28 -16.83
C ARG A 277 -25.55 2.68 -16.71
N ALA A 278 -25.46 1.35 -16.77
CA ALA A 278 -24.18 0.62 -16.76
C ALA A 278 -23.24 1.04 -17.90
N ALA A 279 -23.79 1.39 -19.07
CA ALA A 279 -23.00 1.88 -20.22
C ALA A 279 -22.20 3.15 -19.91
N ILE A 280 -22.72 4.05 -19.07
CA ILE A 280 -21.99 5.27 -18.65
C ILE A 280 -20.80 4.91 -17.77
N ALA A 281 -20.98 3.94 -16.87
CA ALA A 281 -19.91 3.47 -16.00
C ALA A 281 -18.81 2.71 -16.76
N ILE A 282 -19.19 1.88 -17.74
CA ILE A 282 -18.26 1.22 -18.66
C ILE A 282 -17.49 2.30 -19.44
N GLY A 283 -18.19 3.27 -20.01
CA GLY A 283 -17.57 4.42 -20.71
C GLY A 283 -16.63 5.23 -19.82
N ALA A 284 -16.98 5.43 -18.55
CA ALA A 284 -16.12 6.10 -17.57
C ALA A 284 -14.82 5.32 -17.33
N GLY A 285 -14.90 3.99 -17.21
CA GLY A 285 -13.74 3.13 -17.06
C GLY A 285 -12.82 3.13 -18.29
N LEU A 286 -13.40 3.09 -19.49
CA LEU A 286 -12.66 3.22 -20.75
C LEU A 286 -11.92 4.56 -20.82
N LEU A 287 -12.64 5.65 -20.56
CA LEU A 287 -12.12 7.01 -20.62
C LEU A 287 -11.01 7.24 -19.57
N PHE A 288 -11.20 6.71 -18.36
CA PHE A 288 -10.18 6.72 -17.32
C PHE A 288 -8.91 6.03 -17.82
N SER A 289 -9.00 4.79 -18.31
CA SER A 289 -7.82 4.00 -18.70
C SER A 289 -7.03 4.65 -19.82
N VAL A 290 -7.71 5.17 -20.85
CA VAL A 290 -7.06 5.87 -21.96
C VAL A 290 -6.34 7.12 -21.47
N ALA A 291 -7.02 7.93 -20.64
CA ALA A 291 -6.43 9.16 -20.11
C ALA A 291 -5.24 8.87 -19.19
N PHE A 292 -5.36 7.85 -18.33
CA PHE A 292 -4.29 7.41 -17.43
C PHE A 292 -3.04 6.98 -18.21
N VAL A 293 -3.18 6.09 -19.19
CA VAL A 293 -2.05 5.64 -20.03
C VAL A 293 -1.43 6.81 -20.79
N ALA A 294 -2.23 7.74 -21.32
CA ALA A 294 -1.70 8.91 -22.03
C ALA A 294 -0.87 9.83 -21.11
N ILE A 295 -1.34 10.07 -19.88
CA ILE A 295 -0.60 10.87 -18.89
C ILE A 295 0.68 10.16 -18.49
N GLU A 296 0.64 8.86 -18.22
CA GLU A 296 1.82 8.09 -17.83
C GLU A 296 2.87 8.04 -18.96
N CYS A 297 2.45 7.85 -20.22
CA CYS A 297 3.36 7.96 -21.35
C CYS A 297 4.06 9.33 -21.41
N LEU A 298 3.30 10.41 -21.21
CA LEU A 298 3.87 11.77 -21.15
C LEU A 298 4.80 11.92 -19.94
N TRP A 299 4.40 11.39 -18.79
CA TRP A 299 5.14 11.48 -17.54
C TRP A 299 6.50 10.78 -17.65
N MET A 300 6.47 9.51 -18.08
CA MET A 300 7.65 8.69 -18.29
C MET A 300 8.59 9.31 -19.33
N ALA A 301 8.06 9.89 -20.40
CA ALA A 301 8.87 10.52 -21.44
C ALA A 301 9.46 11.89 -21.03
N LYS A 302 8.73 12.71 -20.26
CA LYS A 302 9.11 14.12 -20.01
C LYS A 302 9.70 14.37 -18.63
N PHE A 303 9.24 13.66 -17.60
CA PHE A 303 9.65 13.91 -16.22
C PHE A 303 10.58 12.83 -15.69
N ILE A 304 10.41 11.57 -16.09
CA ILE A 304 11.29 10.46 -15.69
C ILE A 304 12.45 10.26 -16.68
N ALA A 305 12.32 10.76 -17.91
CA ALA A 305 13.27 10.53 -19.01
C ALA A 305 13.48 9.03 -19.34
N HIS A 306 12.48 8.20 -19.03
CA HIS A 306 12.44 6.77 -19.35
C HIS A 306 11.18 6.46 -20.18
N PRO A 307 11.09 6.90 -21.45
CA PRO A 307 9.90 6.74 -22.26
C PRO A 307 9.53 5.26 -22.44
N TRP A 308 8.24 4.94 -22.32
CA TRP A 308 7.74 3.61 -22.65
C TRP A 308 7.81 3.34 -24.14
N ALA A 309 8.20 2.11 -24.51
CA ALA A 309 8.23 1.68 -25.90
C ALA A 309 6.82 1.67 -26.50
N ALA A 310 6.62 2.42 -27.59
CA ALA A 310 5.31 2.56 -28.23
C ALA A 310 4.68 1.22 -28.65
N ALA A 311 5.50 0.24 -29.06
CA ALA A 311 5.03 -1.10 -29.40
C ALA A 311 4.41 -1.82 -28.19
N VAL A 312 5.03 -1.71 -27.00
CA VAL A 312 4.53 -2.31 -25.77
C VAL A 312 3.22 -1.66 -25.35
N VAL A 313 3.18 -0.31 -25.32
CA VAL A 313 1.97 0.45 -25.00
C VAL A 313 0.81 0.08 -25.93
N THR A 314 1.07 -0.01 -27.24
CA THR A 314 0.02 -0.36 -28.23
C THR A 314 -0.50 -1.78 -28.03
N ALA A 315 0.38 -2.72 -27.68
CA ALA A 315 0.01 -4.11 -27.41
C ALA A 315 -0.80 -4.27 -26.12
N THR A 316 -0.51 -3.48 -25.07
CA THR A 316 -1.09 -3.63 -23.73
C THR A 316 -2.31 -2.74 -23.49
N LEU A 317 -2.49 -1.68 -24.30
CA LEU A 317 -3.61 -0.75 -24.19
C LEU A 317 -4.99 -1.45 -24.28
N PRO A 318 -5.27 -2.39 -25.21
CA PRO A 318 -6.58 -3.06 -25.26
C PRO A 318 -6.92 -3.80 -23.98
N VAL A 319 -5.92 -4.42 -23.33
CA VAL A 319 -6.10 -5.12 -22.05
C VAL A 319 -6.42 -4.11 -20.95
N THR A 320 -5.62 -3.05 -20.82
CA THR A 320 -5.80 -2.00 -19.81
C THR A 320 -7.17 -1.31 -19.94
N VAL A 321 -7.59 -1.03 -21.17
CA VAL A 321 -8.88 -0.42 -21.48
C VAL A 321 -10.03 -1.38 -21.18
N GLY A 322 -9.92 -2.66 -21.56
CA GLY A 322 -10.90 -3.69 -21.25
C GLY A 322 -11.07 -3.89 -19.74
N VAL A 323 -9.96 -3.99 -18.99
CA VAL A 323 -9.96 -4.07 -17.53
C VAL A 323 -10.61 -2.83 -16.91
N GLY A 324 -10.28 -1.63 -17.40
CA GLY A 324 -10.91 -0.40 -16.93
C GLY A 324 -12.41 -0.37 -17.15
N ALA A 325 -12.89 -0.85 -18.30
CA ALA A 325 -14.31 -0.95 -18.62
C ALA A 325 -15.05 -1.87 -17.63
N LEU A 326 -14.46 -3.04 -17.34
CA LEU A 326 -15.00 -4.00 -16.38
C LEU A 326 -14.96 -3.44 -14.94
N SER A 327 -13.89 -2.76 -14.57
CA SER A 327 -13.77 -2.06 -13.27
C SER A 327 -14.83 -0.97 -13.12
N GLY A 328 -15.08 -0.18 -14.17
CA GLY A 328 -16.18 0.78 -14.21
C GLY A 328 -17.55 0.11 -13.98
N TRP A 329 -17.78 -1.05 -14.60
CA TRP A 329 -19.00 -1.84 -14.36
C TRP A 329 -19.09 -2.37 -12.93
N VAL A 330 -17.99 -2.85 -12.34
CA VAL A 330 -17.94 -3.24 -10.91
C VAL A 330 -18.30 -2.05 -10.02
N GLY A 331 -17.76 -0.86 -10.30
CA GLY A 331 -18.11 0.37 -9.60
C GLY A 331 -19.59 0.73 -9.72
N TRP A 332 -20.21 0.46 -10.88
CA TRP A 332 -21.66 0.66 -11.07
C TRP A 332 -22.50 -0.24 -10.16
N VAL A 333 -22.10 -1.51 -10.02
CA VAL A 333 -22.76 -2.47 -9.12
C VAL A 333 -22.59 -2.03 -7.67
N LEU A 334 -21.34 -1.85 -7.22
CA LEU A 334 -21.05 -1.50 -5.82
C LEU A 334 -21.65 -0.14 -5.44
N GLY A 335 -21.52 0.87 -6.30
CA GLY A 335 -22.13 2.19 -6.10
C GLY A 335 -23.66 2.14 -6.08
N GLY A 336 -24.27 1.20 -6.81
CA GLY A 336 -25.70 0.92 -6.72
C GLY A 336 -26.12 0.40 -5.34
N PHE A 337 -25.38 -0.54 -4.76
CA PHE A 337 -25.64 -1.03 -3.40
C PHE A 337 -25.40 0.04 -2.33
N VAL A 338 -24.30 0.80 -2.43
CA VAL A 338 -24.03 1.92 -1.51
C VAL A 338 -25.16 2.95 -1.56
N ARG A 339 -25.64 3.31 -2.76
CA ARG A 339 -26.77 4.21 -2.93
C ARG A 339 -28.07 3.66 -2.35
N ALA A 340 -28.34 2.36 -2.54
CA ALA A 340 -29.51 1.71 -1.96
C ALA A 340 -29.47 1.75 -0.42
N VAL A 341 -28.32 1.47 0.19
CA VAL A 341 -28.11 1.62 1.64
C VAL A 341 -28.37 3.06 2.10
N ALA A 342 -27.85 4.05 1.37
CA ALA A 342 -28.02 5.45 1.73
C ALA A 342 -29.48 5.92 1.73
N HIS A 343 -30.27 5.48 0.75
CA HIS A 343 -31.66 5.90 0.63
C HIS A 343 -32.63 4.99 1.42
N GLY A 344 -32.13 3.94 2.07
CA GLY A 344 -32.97 2.92 2.70
C GLY A 344 -33.79 2.12 1.69
N ASP A 345 -33.37 2.12 0.43
CA ASP A 345 -34.07 1.47 -0.67
C ASP A 345 -33.67 0.00 -0.80
N SER A 346 -34.57 -0.76 -1.41
CA SER A 346 -34.25 -2.09 -1.92
C SER A 346 -33.29 -1.97 -3.11
N PRO A 347 -32.20 -2.79 -3.18
CA PRO A 347 -31.35 -2.84 -4.37
C PRO A 347 -32.12 -3.08 -5.68
N ALA A 348 -33.29 -3.72 -5.61
CA ALA A 348 -34.16 -3.92 -6.76
C ALA A 348 -34.54 -2.62 -7.49
N VAL A 349 -34.63 -1.48 -6.79
CA VAL A 349 -34.94 -0.18 -7.40
C VAL A 349 -33.85 0.22 -8.40
N GLY A 350 -32.58 -0.03 -8.07
CA GLY A 350 -31.44 0.31 -8.93
C GLY A 350 -31.16 -0.72 -10.04
N PHE A 351 -31.53 -1.98 -9.83
CA PHE A 351 -31.21 -3.10 -10.74
C PHE A 351 -32.44 -3.65 -11.49
N GLY A 352 -33.62 -3.10 -11.25
CA GLY A 352 -34.92 -3.52 -11.81
C GLY A 352 -35.62 -4.60 -10.99
N ASP A 353 -34.89 -5.62 -10.50
CA ASP A 353 -35.42 -6.65 -9.62
C ASP A 353 -34.34 -7.24 -8.68
N GLN A 354 -34.78 -8.01 -7.68
CA GLN A 354 -33.89 -8.65 -6.69
C GLN A 354 -32.97 -9.73 -7.29
N ARG A 355 -33.43 -10.45 -8.31
CA ARG A 355 -32.63 -11.50 -8.96
C ARG A 355 -31.48 -10.87 -9.74
N ARG A 356 -31.74 -9.80 -10.48
CA ARG A 356 -30.73 -9.01 -11.20
C ARG A 356 -29.72 -8.39 -10.25
N ALA A 357 -30.17 -7.84 -9.12
CA ALA A 357 -29.27 -7.32 -8.09
C ALA A 357 -28.31 -8.41 -7.58
N ARG A 358 -28.83 -9.60 -7.25
CA ARG A 358 -28.01 -10.74 -6.78
C ARG A 358 -27.05 -11.23 -7.87
N VAL A 359 -27.51 -11.40 -9.10
CA VAL A 359 -26.66 -11.82 -10.23
C VAL A 359 -25.56 -10.80 -10.48
N ALA A 360 -25.88 -9.50 -10.47
CA ALA A 360 -24.89 -8.43 -10.63
C ALA A 360 -23.85 -8.46 -9.50
N ALA A 361 -24.25 -8.66 -8.24
CA ALA A 361 -23.33 -8.80 -7.12
C ALA A 361 -22.39 -10.02 -7.26
N LEU A 362 -22.93 -11.18 -7.66
CA LEU A 362 -22.14 -12.39 -7.88
C LEU A 362 -21.13 -12.21 -9.03
N LEU A 363 -21.55 -11.61 -10.14
CA LEU A 363 -20.68 -11.31 -11.27
C LEU A 363 -19.60 -10.28 -10.91
N ALA A 364 -19.94 -9.24 -10.14
CA ALA A 364 -18.96 -8.29 -9.64
C ALA A 364 -17.93 -8.97 -8.73
N GLY A 365 -18.37 -9.84 -7.82
CA GLY A 365 -17.47 -10.64 -6.98
C GLY A 365 -16.56 -11.56 -7.80
N ALA A 366 -17.11 -12.22 -8.84
CA ALA A 366 -16.33 -13.05 -9.75
C ALA A 366 -15.30 -12.23 -10.55
N LEU A 367 -15.65 -11.03 -11.00
CA LEU A 367 -14.72 -10.13 -11.71
C LEU A 367 -13.63 -9.60 -10.78
N ILE A 368 -13.96 -9.25 -9.54
CA ILE A 368 -12.97 -8.84 -8.53
C ILE A 368 -11.99 -9.99 -8.29
N LEU A 369 -12.50 -11.21 -8.06
CA LEU A 369 -11.66 -12.39 -7.86
C LEU A 369 -10.80 -12.69 -9.10
N ALA A 370 -11.37 -12.68 -10.30
CA ALA A 370 -10.64 -12.90 -11.54
C ALA A 370 -9.57 -11.84 -11.77
N GLY A 371 -9.88 -10.58 -11.47
CA GLY A 371 -8.92 -9.48 -11.48
C GLY A 371 -7.76 -9.72 -10.52
N SER A 372 -8.05 -10.01 -9.25
CA SER A 372 -7.03 -10.33 -8.24
C SER A 372 -6.17 -11.54 -8.61
N LEU A 373 -6.77 -12.58 -9.21
CA LEU A 373 -6.00 -13.72 -9.70
C LEU A 373 -5.14 -13.36 -10.93
N ALA A 374 -5.59 -12.46 -11.78
CA ALA A 374 -4.83 -11.98 -12.94
C ALA A 374 -3.62 -11.10 -12.56
N THR A 375 -3.59 -10.54 -11.35
CA THR A 375 -2.41 -9.85 -10.84
C THR A 375 -1.32 -10.81 -10.36
N TYR A 376 -1.62 -12.10 -10.19
CA TYR A 376 -0.63 -13.08 -9.78
C TYR A 376 0.31 -13.42 -10.94
N ARG A 377 1.49 -12.81 -10.93
CA ARG A 377 2.61 -13.13 -11.83
C ARG A 377 3.71 -13.81 -11.02
N PRO A 378 3.74 -15.15 -10.93
CA PRO A 378 4.73 -15.83 -10.11
C PRO A 378 6.14 -15.56 -10.62
N GLN A 379 7.02 -15.19 -9.70
CA GLN A 379 8.42 -14.94 -9.98
C GLN A 379 9.07 -16.15 -10.66
N ARG A 380 9.70 -15.94 -11.82
CA ARG A 380 10.53 -16.95 -12.47
C ARG A 380 11.98 -16.64 -12.16
N PHE A 381 12.62 -17.51 -11.40
CA PHE A 381 14.05 -17.40 -11.11
C PHE A 381 14.85 -18.12 -12.18
N GLY A 382 15.83 -17.43 -12.76
CA GLY A 382 16.86 -18.09 -13.55
C GLY A 382 17.88 -18.80 -12.64
N PRO A 383 18.91 -19.46 -13.21
CA PRO A 383 20.00 -20.04 -12.43
C PRO A 383 20.73 -18.96 -11.61
N PRO A 384 21.43 -19.33 -10.52
CA PRO A 384 22.29 -18.40 -9.78
C PRO A 384 23.23 -17.66 -10.73
N MET A 385 23.38 -16.35 -10.53
CA MET A 385 24.20 -15.50 -11.40
C MET A 385 25.70 -15.70 -11.13
N THR A 386 26.52 -15.53 -12.15
CA THR A 386 27.99 -15.49 -11.98
C THR A 386 28.44 -14.07 -11.62
N THR A 387 29.63 -13.92 -11.02
CA THR A 387 30.17 -12.58 -10.72
C THR A 387 30.40 -11.76 -12.00
N ALA A 388 30.76 -12.41 -13.10
CA ALA A 388 30.90 -11.79 -14.42
C ALA A 388 29.55 -11.28 -14.96
N GLU A 389 28.48 -12.07 -14.80
CA GLU A 389 27.13 -11.65 -15.19
C GLU A 389 26.66 -10.44 -14.38
N MET A 390 26.99 -10.40 -13.08
CA MET A 390 26.66 -9.26 -12.20
C MET A 390 27.42 -7.98 -12.53
N GLN A 391 28.45 -8.04 -13.38
CA GLN A 391 29.26 -6.88 -13.81
C GLN A 391 29.78 -6.07 -12.61
N LEU A 392 30.50 -6.73 -11.70
CA LEU A 392 30.94 -6.09 -10.46
C LEU A 392 31.86 -4.89 -10.72
N ALA A 393 31.49 -3.73 -10.20
CA ALA A 393 32.17 -2.45 -10.40
C ALA A 393 32.29 -1.64 -9.09
N PRO A 394 33.29 -0.74 -8.99
CA PRO A 394 33.39 0.20 -7.87
C PRO A 394 32.20 1.16 -7.80
N VAL A 395 31.73 1.52 -6.61
CA VAL A 395 30.71 2.54 -6.37
C VAL A 395 31.17 3.59 -5.35
N GLU A 396 31.43 4.82 -5.82
CA GLU A 396 32.02 5.87 -4.96
C GLU A 396 31.06 6.37 -3.85
N SER A 397 29.75 6.28 -4.07
CA SER A 397 28.74 6.68 -3.10
C SER A 397 27.42 5.94 -3.31
N PHE A 398 26.81 5.48 -2.23
CA PHE A 398 25.47 4.91 -2.20
C PHE A 398 24.82 5.20 -0.85
N LEU A 399 23.50 5.03 -0.73
CA LEU A 399 22.86 5.08 0.58
C LEU A 399 23.16 3.76 1.30
N ALA A 400 23.88 3.80 2.43
CA ALA A 400 24.34 2.60 3.15
C ALA A 400 23.25 1.52 3.37
N ARG A 401 22.00 1.97 3.59
CA ARG A 401 20.81 1.14 3.77
C ARG A 401 20.29 0.43 2.51
N GLU A 402 20.75 0.82 1.33
CA GLU A 402 20.48 0.14 0.05
C GLU A 402 21.48 -1.00 -0.23
N ALA A 403 22.53 -1.13 0.59
CA ALA A 403 23.47 -2.24 0.46
C ALA A 403 22.83 -3.54 0.94
N ILE A 404 22.92 -4.60 0.14
CA ILE A 404 22.40 -5.92 0.52
C ILE A 404 23.06 -6.41 1.82
N PHE A 405 24.34 -6.10 1.99
CA PHE A 405 25.10 -6.47 3.20
C PHE A 405 24.63 -5.73 4.46
N TRP A 406 23.89 -4.62 4.33
CA TRP A 406 23.34 -3.90 5.48
C TRP A 406 22.47 -4.82 6.35
N GLU A 407 21.73 -5.75 5.76
CA GLU A 407 20.88 -6.68 6.52
C GLU A 407 21.66 -7.62 7.44
N ALA A 408 22.90 -7.96 7.06
CA ALA A 408 23.79 -8.75 7.89
C ALA A 408 24.34 -7.95 9.09
N LEU A 409 24.43 -6.62 8.97
CA LEU A 409 24.90 -5.70 10.03
C LEU A 409 23.78 -5.29 11.02
N ILE A 410 22.54 -5.75 10.80
CA ILE A 410 21.36 -5.48 11.66
C ILE A 410 21.28 -6.44 12.85
N LEU A 411 22.08 -7.50 12.87
CA LEU A 411 22.38 -8.18 14.13
C LEU A 411 23.28 -7.22 14.91
N ASP A 412 22.74 -6.57 15.94
CA ASP A 412 23.31 -5.41 16.67
C ASP A 412 24.77 -5.57 17.17
N GLU A 413 25.36 -6.75 17.05
CA GLU A 413 26.78 -7.02 17.18
C GLU A 413 27.21 -8.05 16.11
N TRP A 414 28.41 -7.91 15.53
CA TRP A 414 29.05 -9.02 14.82
C TRP A 414 29.18 -10.18 15.80
N PRO A 415 28.46 -11.30 15.60
CA PRO A 415 28.48 -12.34 16.62
C PRO A 415 29.89 -12.91 16.71
N PRO A 416 30.44 -13.02 17.92
CA PRO A 416 31.71 -13.69 18.10
C PRO A 416 31.50 -15.17 17.79
N VAL A 417 32.03 -15.59 16.64
CA VAL A 417 32.12 -16.99 16.18
C VAL A 417 30.78 -17.64 15.81
N GLY A 418 30.53 -17.81 14.50
CA GLY A 418 29.40 -18.61 14.01
C GLY A 418 29.03 -18.30 12.56
N ARG A 419 28.38 -19.28 11.90
CA ARG A 419 27.76 -19.11 10.58
C ARG A 419 26.34 -18.58 10.76
N ILE A 420 26.08 -17.34 10.35
CA ILE A 420 24.72 -16.80 10.28
C ILE A 420 24.15 -17.16 8.90
N GLN A 421 22.93 -17.69 8.86
CA GLN A 421 22.14 -17.76 7.64
C GLN A 421 21.18 -16.58 7.61
N ALA A 422 21.41 -15.64 6.69
CA ALA A 422 20.50 -14.54 6.42
C ALA A 422 19.75 -14.79 5.12
N TYR A 423 18.55 -14.24 5.02
CA TYR A 423 17.80 -14.17 3.77
C TYR A 423 17.54 -12.71 3.48
N SER A 424 17.76 -12.28 2.24
CA SER A 424 17.52 -10.92 1.81
C SER A 424 16.83 -10.94 0.45
N GLU A 425 15.77 -10.16 0.31
CA GLU A 425 15.13 -9.92 -0.98
C GLU A 425 15.68 -8.62 -1.55
N GLY A 426 16.20 -8.66 -2.77
CA GLY A 426 16.67 -7.48 -3.49
C GLY A 426 15.75 -7.19 -4.68
N ILE A 427 15.46 -5.92 -4.92
CA ILE A 427 14.84 -5.47 -6.17
C ILE A 427 15.97 -5.25 -7.18
N ILE A 428 15.67 -5.39 -8.47
CA ILE A 428 16.63 -5.17 -9.55
C ILE A 428 17.11 -3.71 -9.63
N GLU A 429 16.57 -2.73 -8.90
CA GLU A 429 16.91 -1.30 -9.10
C GLU A 429 16.79 -0.46 -7.81
N PRO A 430 17.52 0.67 -7.70
CA PRO A 430 18.41 1.28 -8.71
C PRO A 430 19.82 0.70 -8.74
N PHE A 431 20.41 0.63 -9.94
CA PHE A 431 21.82 0.27 -10.15
C PHE A 431 22.75 1.49 -9.99
N PRO A 432 24.02 1.26 -9.60
CA PRO A 432 24.62 -0.03 -9.26
C PRO A 432 24.26 -0.48 -7.83
N LEU A 433 23.93 -1.76 -7.65
CA LEU A 433 23.45 -2.32 -6.39
C LEU A 433 24.63 -2.63 -5.45
N PRO A 434 24.76 -1.96 -4.28
CA PRO A 434 25.91 -2.17 -3.39
C PRO A 434 25.84 -3.55 -2.71
N ILE A 435 26.91 -4.32 -2.85
CA ILE A 435 27.02 -5.70 -2.31
C ILE A 435 28.29 -5.91 -1.48
N GLY A 436 29.09 -4.86 -1.27
CA GLY A 436 30.35 -4.98 -0.55
C GLY A 436 30.17 -5.22 0.95
N PRO A 437 31.09 -5.97 1.60
CA PRO A 437 31.11 -6.08 3.05
C PRO A 437 31.44 -4.74 3.71
N ALA A 438 31.10 -4.61 4.98
CA ALA A 438 31.39 -3.43 5.80
C ALA A 438 31.87 -3.78 7.20
N TRP A 439 32.56 -2.83 7.82
CA TRP A 439 32.92 -2.82 9.23
C TRP A 439 32.38 -1.54 9.88
N CYS A 440 31.73 -1.68 11.03
CA CYS A 440 31.12 -0.56 11.74
C CYS A 440 31.63 -0.48 13.18
N ALA A 441 31.79 0.73 13.68
CA ALA A 441 32.13 0.99 15.08
C ALA A 441 31.28 2.15 15.64
N GLU A 442 31.21 2.21 16.98
CA GLU A 442 30.44 3.22 17.72
C GLU A 442 30.94 4.65 17.51
N THR A 443 32.24 4.83 17.25
CA THR A 443 32.86 6.15 17.08
C THR A 443 33.76 6.19 15.86
N PRO A 444 33.98 7.37 15.24
CA PRO A 444 34.92 7.50 14.14
C PRO A 444 36.33 7.08 14.53
N ALA A 445 36.76 7.43 15.76
CA ALA A 445 38.10 7.11 16.24
C ALA A 445 38.32 5.59 16.39
N LYS A 446 37.31 4.87 16.92
CA LYS A 446 37.35 3.40 17.03
C LYS A 446 37.36 2.76 15.64
N LEU A 447 36.53 3.27 14.71
CA LEU A 447 36.51 2.79 13.33
C LEU A 447 37.89 2.90 12.67
N GLU A 448 38.54 4.07 12.76
CA GLU A 448 39.86 4.28 12.17
C GLU A 448 40.97 3.45 12.84
N ALA A 449 40.84 3.14 14.12
CA ALA A 449 41.81 2.31 14.84
C ALA A 449 41.72 0.82 14.45
N GLU A 450 40.49 0.32 14.23
CA GLU A 450 40.24 -1.10 13.95
C GLU A 450 40.42 -1.43 12.46
N LEU A 451 40.00 -0.54 11.56
CA LEU A 451 39.97 -0.75 10.11
C LEU A 451 41.26 -1.36 9.50
N PRO A 452 42.48 -0.92 9.86
CA PRO A 452 43.72 -1.50 9.30
C PRO A 452 43.92 -2.98 9.65
N GLY A 453 43.29 -3.47 10.73
CA GLY A 453 43.33 -4.86 11.17
C GLY A 453 42.15 -5.71 10.68
N VAL A 454 41.26 -5.15 9.85
CA VAL A 454 40.09 -5.85 9.31
C VAL A 454 40.40 -6.45 7.94
N GLY A 455 40.30 -7.78 7.81
CA GLY A 455 40.34 -8.50 6.55
C GLY A 455 38.93 -8.80 6.04
N PHE A 456 38.65 -8.48 4.78
CA PHE A 456 37.36 -8.75 4.14
C PHE A 456 37.46 -9.88 3.12
N GLY A 457 36.43 -10.71 3.06
CA GLY A 457 36.22 -11.72 2.03
C GLY A 457 34.79 -11.70 1.52
N LEU A 458 34.63 -11.95 0.22
CA LEU A 458 33.34 -12.08 -0.43
C LEU A 458 33.41 -13.25 -1.42
N ALA A 459 32.44 -14.16 -1.33
CA ALA A 459 32.19 -15.16 -2.35
C ALA A 459 30.72 -15.17 -2.76
N ILE A 460 30.47 -15.31 -4.06
CA ILE A 460 29.13 -15.32 -4.65
C ILE A 460 28.96 -16.64 -5.39
N ASN A 461 27.98 -17.44 -5.00
CA ASN A 461 27.69 -18.77 -5.58
C ASN A 461 28.92 -19.71 -5.62
N GLY A 462 29.83 -19.56 -4.66
CA GLY A 462 31.07 -20.34 -4.56
C GLY A 462 32.27 -19.74 -5.31
N GLU A 463 32.08 -18.67 -6.07
CA GLU A 463 33.16 -17.92 -6.73
C GLU A 463 33.69 -16.81 -5.80
N ARG A 464 35.00 -16.80 -5.53
CA ARG A 464 35.61 -15.78 -4.68
C ARG A 464 35.83 -14.50 -5.47
N VAL A 465 35.35 -13.37 -4.95
CA VAL A 465 35.53 -12.06 -5.58
C VAL A 465 36.92 -11.53 -5.24
N ASP A 466 37.66 -11.08 -6.24
CA ASP A 466 38.91 -10.37 -6.03
C ASP A 466 38.63 -8.95 -5.53
N LEU A 467 38.87 -8.73 -4.23
CA LEU A 467 38.61 -7.47 -3.55
C LEU A 467 39.74 -6.44 -3.70
N ALA A 468 40.90 -6.80 -4.28
CA ALA A 468 42.07 -5.93 -4.32
C ALA A 468 41.89 -4.64 -5.12
N ARG A 469 40.92 -4.62 -6.04
CA ARG A 469 40.61 -3.45 -6.89
C ARG A 469 39.57 -2.48 -6.30
N TYR A 470 39.00 -2.83 -5.15
CA TYR A 470 37.94 -2.08 -4.48
C TYR A 470 38.51 -1.29 -3.30
N ARG A 471 37.87 -0.17 -2.98
CA ARG A 471 38.31 0.77 -1.95
C ARG A 471 37.33 0.78 -0.78
N ILE A 472 37.85 1.21 0.37
CA ILE A 472 37.02 1.47 1.53
C ILE A 472 36.43 2.88 1.41
N VAL A 473 35.11 2.96 1.30
CA VAL A 473 34.30 4.18 1.34
C VAL A 473 33.63 4.32 2.71
N ARG A 474 33.68 5.54 3.26
CA ARG A 474 33.07 5.88 4.55
C ARG A 474 31.73 6.53 4.26
N LEU A 475 30.65 5.87 4.67
CA LEU A 475 29.31 6.37 4.43
C LEU A 475 28.69 6.84 5.76
N PRO A 476 28.10 8.05 5.79
CA PRO A 476 27.39 8.52 6.97
C PRO A 476 26.14 7.65 7.19
N SER A 477 26.04 7.01 8.35
CA SER A 477 24.82 6.33 8.75
C SER A 477 23.98 7.23 9.66
N ARG A 478 22.66 7.27 9.44
CA ARG A 478 21.73 8.06 10.25
C ARG A 478 21.36 7.41 11.57
N ASP A 479 21.68 6.13 11.74
CA ASP A 479 21.51 5.39 13.01
C ASP A 479 22.58 5.73 14.07
N GLY A 480 23.52 6.63 13.73
CA GLY A 480 24.61 7.05 14.62
C GLY A 480 25.85 6.16 14.57
N ARG A 481 25.84 5.04 13.82
CA ARG A 481 27.01 4.18 13.64
C ARG A 481 27.95 4.75 12.57
N HIS A 482 29.24 4.46 12.71
CA HIS A 482 30.25 4.82 11.74
C HIS A 482 30.73 3.57 11.01
N CYS A 483 30.47 3.49 9.71
CA CYS A 483 30.75 2.31 8.90
C CYS A 483 31.69 2.61 7.74
N ALA A 484 32.61 1.68 7.49
CA ALA A 484 33.46 1.64 6.31
C ALA A 484 33.08 0.43 5.45
N TRP A 485 32.83 0.70 4.18
CA TRP A 485 32.29 -0.25 3.21
C TRP A 485 33.31 -0.49 2.12
N LEU A 486 33.44 -1.73 1.66
CA LEU A 486 34.07 -1.98 0.37
C LEU A 486 33.12 -1.54 -0.74
N ASP A 487 33.60 -0.71 -1.67
CA ASP A 487 32.82 -0.14 -2.77
C ASP A 487 32.45 -1.15 -3.87
N VAL A 488 32.13 -2.40 -3.53
CA VAL A 488 31.68 -3.40 -4.50
C VAL A 488 30.20 -3.22 -4.79
N ALA A 489 29.85 -3.02 -6.06
CA ALA A 489 28.46 -3.05 -6.51
C ALA A 489 28.26 -3.94 -7.74
N ALA A 490 27.08 -4.53 -7.87
CA ALA A 490 26.65 -5.19 -9.08
C ALA A 490 26.01 -4.15 -10.02
N ALA A 491 26.55 -3.99 -11.22
CA ALA A 491 25.96 -3.11 -12.23
C ALA A 491 24.77 -3.77 -12.96
N PHE A 492 24.60 -5.08 -12.80
CA PHE A 492 23.48 -5.83 -13.35
C PHE A 492 23.04 -6.93 -12.39
N VAL A 493 21.74 -7.10 -12.22
CA VAL A 493 21.11 -8.24 -11.56
C VAL A 493 19.87 -8.65 -12.35
N ARG A 494 19.55 -9.94 -12.32
CA ARG A 494 18.28 -10.48 -12.83
C ARG A 494 17.63 -11.37 -11.79
N ALA A 495 16.36 -11.67 -11.98
CA ALA A 495 15.64 -12.60 -11.12
C ALA A 495 16.39 -13.92 -10.92
N SER A 496 16.88 -14.15 -9.70
CA SER A 496 17.74 -15.28 -9.35
C SER A 496 17.85 -15.46 -7.84
N ARG A 497 18.27 -16.65 -7.41
CA ARG A 497 18.60 -16.95 -6.02
C ARG A 497 20.10 -17.17 -5.94
N ASN A 498 20.77 -16.37 -5.12
CA ASN A 498 22.22 -16.32 -5.05
C ASN A 498 22.67 -16.54 -3.61
N ARG A 499 23.80 -17.21 -3.45
CA ARG A 499 24.43 -17.45 -2.16
C ARG A 499 25.62 -16.52 -2.03
N PHE A 500 25.54 -15.57 -1.12
CA PHE A 500 26.63 -14.67 -0.76
C PHE A 500 27.28 -15.18 0.52
N VAL A 501 28.61 -15.19 0.57
CA VAL A 501 29.38 -15.53 1.76
C VAL A 501 30.32 -14.39 2.04
N TYR A 502 30.06 -13.68 3.13
CA TYR A 502 30.88 -12.58 3.62
C TYR A 502 31.77 -13.09 4.74
N GLU A 503 33.04 -12.78 4.66
CA GLU A 503 34.04 -13.13 5.67
C GLU A 503 34.63 -11.84 6.21
N VAL A 504 34.67 -11.71 7.53
CA VAL A 504 35.35 -10.60 8.20
C VAL A 504 36.27 -11.18 9.26
N GLU A 505 37.55 -10.83 9.15
CA GLU A 505 38.61 -11.23 10.07
C GLU A 505 39.08 -9.98 10.82
N HIS A 506 39.09 -10.01 12.16
CA HIS A 506 39.58 -8.92 12.99
C HIS A 506 40.24 -9.47 14.26
N GLY A 507 41.50 -9.10 14.49
CA GLY A 507 42.31 -9.66 15.59
C GLY A 507 42.47 -11.18 15.45
N ALA A 508 42.01 -11.95 16.45
CA ALA A 508 42.03 -13.42 16.43
C ALA A 508 40.69 -14.05 16.01
N GLY A 509 39.67 -13.24 15.72
CA GLY A 509 38.33 -13.70 15.38
C GLY A 509 38.07 -13.70 13.88
N ARG A 510 37.36 -14.72 13.40
CA ARG A 510 36.80 -14.78 12.05
C ARG A 510 35.30 -14.97 12.13
N SER A 511 34.55 -14.11 11.47
CA SER A 511 33.10 -14.19 11.34
C SER A 511 32.73 -14.46 9.89
N VAL A 512 31.78 -15.38 9.69
CA VAL A 512 31.29 -15.75 8.36
C VAL A 512 29.78 -15.61 8.33
N VAL A 513 29.29 -14.73 7.47
CA VAL A 513 27.86 -14.57 7.20
C VAL A 513 27.54 -15.18 5.85
N GLU A 514 26.65 -16.16 5.86
CA GLU A 514 26.11 -16.74 4.65
C GLU A 514 24.71 -16.20 4.41
N MET A 515 24.51 -15.54 3.28
CA MET A 515 23.24 -14.93 2.94
C MET A 515 22.67 -15.54 1.66
N THR A 516 21.43 -15.98 1.71
CA THR A 516 20.64 -16.27 0.49
C THR A 516 19.99 -14.98 0.04
N VAL A 517 20.50 -14.43 -1.06
CA VAL A 517 19.98 -13.21 -1.67
C VAL A 517 19.08 -13.59 -2.84
N VAL A 518 17.83 -13.15 -2.79
CA VAL A 518 16.84 -13.40 -3.83
C VAL A 518 16.56 -12.10 -4.57
N PHE A 519 17.05 -12.01 -5.80
CA PHE A 519 16.69 -10.93 -6.71
C PHE A 519 15.34 -11.25 -7.34
N LYS A 520 14.39 -10.33 -7.22
CA LYS A 520 13.05 -10.43 -7.81
C LYS A 520 12.93 -9.51 -9.02
N ASP A 521 12.13 -9.93 -9.99
CA ASP A 521 11.72 -9.05 -11.09
C ASP A 521 10.70 -8.04 -10.52
N PRO A 522 10.79 -6.75 -10.85
CA PRO A 522 9.83 -5.73 -10.42
C PRO A 522 8.36 -6.03 -10.75
#